data_AF-A0A2M8NFU2-F1
#
_entry.id   AF-A0A2M8NFU2-F1
#
_cell.length_a   1.000
_cell.length_b   1.000
_cell.length_c   1.000
_cell.angle_alpha   90.00
_cell.angle_beta   90.00
_cell.angle_gamma   90.00
#
_symmetry.space_group_name_H-M   'P 1'
#
loop_
_entity.id
_entity.type
_entity.pdbx_description
1 polymer ?
#
loop_
_entity_poly.entity_id
_entity_poly.type
_entity_poly.pdbx_seq_one_letter_code
_entity_poly.pdbx_strand_id
1 'polypeptide(L)'
;HQDSGEVLIRGEPVRIGGPSDSIRRGIGMVHQHFMLVPVFTVAENIILGAETVKGPFLDLNIARQRIRELSRQYNLDVDPDAYVKDLSVGQQQRVEIIKALYRNADILILDEPTAVLTPQETEELFAIIRSLTARGASVIFISHKLKEVLAIADRIIVLRRGRVVGETTPREATERSLAEMMVGRS
;
A
#
# COMPACT_ATOMS: atom_id res chain seq x y z
N HIS A 1 6.67 -14.53 -15.03
CA HIS A 1 5.82 -15.64 -14.56
C HIS A 1 6.50 -16.29 -13.36
N GLN A 2 5.76 -16.92 -12.45
CA GLN A 2 6.37 -17.68 -11.36
C GLN A 2 6.95 -18.99 -11.91
N ASP A 3 8.11 -19.42 -11.40
CA ASP A 3 8.74 -20.68 -11.82
C ASP A 3 8.23 -21.90 -11.02
N SER A 4 7.78 -21.70 -9.77
CA SER A 4 7.18 -22.73 -8.91
C SER A 4 6.41 -22.11 -7.74
N GLY A 5 5.69 -22.94 -6.97
CA GLY A 5 4.90 -22.55 -5.79
C GLY A 5 3.43 -22.25 -6.10
N GLU A 6 2.69 -21.79 -5.09
CA GLU A 6 1.29 -21.41 -5.20
C GLU A 6 0.99 -20.12 -4.43
N VAL A 7 0.00 -19.37 -4.90
CA VAL A 7 -0.54 -18.20 -4.20
C VAL A 7 -1.98 -18.53 -3.86
N LEU A 8 -2.33 -18.43 -2.59
CA LEU A 8 -3.71 -18.58 -2.14
C LEU A 8 -4.26 -17.22 -1.72
N ILE A 9 -5.44 -16.87 -2.22
CA ILE A 9 -6.19 -15.68 -1.79
C ILE A 9 -7.49 -16.17 -1.19
N ARG A 10 -7.75 -15.82 0.08
CA ARG A 10 -8.94 -16.29 0.83
C ARG A 10 -9.08 -17.83 0.80
N GLY A 11 -7.94 -18.53 0.83
CA GLY A 11 -7.87 -19.99 0.81
C GLY A 11 -7.99 -20.62 -0.59
N GLU A 12 -8.22 -19.83 -1.64
CA GLU A 12 -8.34 -20.35 -3.00
C GLU A 12 -7.01 -20.20 -3.75
N PRO A 13 -6.46 -21.28 -4.35
CA PRO A 13 -5.31 -21.19 -5.23
C PRO A 13 -5.63 -20.31 -6.45
N VAL A 14 -4.74 -19.34 -6.73
CA VAL A 14 -4.91 -18.42 -7.85
C VAL A 14 -3.68 -18.38 -8.75
N ARG A 15 -3.90 -18.15 -10.04
CA ARG A 15 -2.85 -17.85 -11.00
C ARG A 15 -2.98 -16.41 -11.46
N ILE A 16 -2.03 -15.58 -11.07
CA ILE A 16 -2.00 -14.15 -11.42
C ILE A 16 -1.29 -13.99 -12.77
N GLY A 17 -2.06 -13.68 -13.81
CA GLY A 17 -1.54 -13.46 -15.16
C GLY A 17 -0.94 -12.07 -15.41
N GLY A 18 -1.26 -11.10 -14.56
CA GLY A 18 -0.78 -9.73 -14.65
C GLY A 18 -1.46 -8.78 -13.66
N PRO A 19 -1.08 -7.48 -13.64
CA PRO A 19 -1.54 -6.52 -12.63
C PRO A 19 -3.07 -6.36 -12.54
N SER A 20 -3.77 -6.37 -13.68
CA SER A 20 -5.24 -6.27 -13.70
C SER A 20 -5.92 -7.47 -13.01
N ASP A 21 -5.29 -8.64 -13.01
CA ASP A 21 -5.84 -9.81 -12.30
C ASP A 21 -5.67 -9.66 -10.78
N SER A 22 -4.53 -9.12 -10.32
CA SER A 22 -4.33 -8.78 -8.91
C SER A 22 -5.39 -7.79 -8.41
N ILE A 23 -5.64 -6.73 -9.18
CA ILE A 23 -6.64 -5.69 -8.83
C ILE A 23 -8.03 -6.31 -8.71
N ARG A 24 -8.47 -7.12 -9.67
CA ARG A 24 -9.79 -7.79 -9.61
C ARG A 24 -9.95 -8.70 -8.40
N ARG A 25 -8.84 -9.20 -7.84
CA ARG A 25 -8.84 -10.08 -6.67
C ARG A 25 -8.78 -9.32 -5.34
N GLY A 26 -8.72 -7.98 -5.38
CA GLY A 26 -8.64 -7.12 -4.20
C GLY A 26 -7.22 -6.80 -3.75
N ILE A 27 -6.20 -7.08 -4.57
CA ILE A 27 -4.81 -6.74 -4.25
C ILE A 27 -4.48 -5.35 -4.81
N GLY A 28 -4.15 -4.43 -3.90
CA GLY A 28 -3.58 -3.12 -4.22
C GLY A 28 -2.10 -3.06 -3.86
N MET A 29 -1.28 -2.46 -4.73
CA MET A 29 0.14 -2.23 -4.47
C MET A 29 0.43 -0.73 -4.45
N VAL A 30 1.12 -0.28 -3.41
CA VAL A 30 1.70 1.06 -3.31
C VAL A 30 3.22 0.90 -3.41
N HIS A 31 3.78 1.49 -4.46
CA HIS A 31 5.19 1.35 -4.80
C HIS A 31 6.04 2.41 -4.08
N GLN A 32 7.33 2.11 -3.92
CA GLN A 32 8.32 3.06 -3.40
C GLN A 32 8.43 4.33 -4.26
N HIS A 33 8.34 4.18 -5.59
CA HIS A 33 8.25 5.31 -6.52
C HIS A 33 6.79 5.53 -6.89
N PHE A 34 6.31 6.77 -6.77
CA PHE A 34 4.92 7.12 -7.07
C PHE A 34 4.58 6.82 -8.54
N MET A 35 3.47 6.11 -8.74
CA MET A 35 2.86 5.81 -10.04
C MET A 35 1.76 6.83 -10.33
N LEU A 36 2.06 8.11 -10.10
CA LEU A 36 1.17 9.24 -10.31
C LEU A 36 1.69 10.12 -11.46
N VAL A 37 0.78 10.59 -12.31
CA VAL A 37 1.03 11.55 -13.39
C VAL A 37 1.00 12.96 -12.79
N PRO A 38 2.13 13.70 -12.76
CA PRO A 38 2.23 14.95 -12.01
C PRO A 38 1.29 16.07 -12.51
N VAL A 39 1.02 16.09 -13.82
CA VAL A 39 0.19 17.10 -14.47
C VAL A 39 -1.32 16.83 -14.37
N PHE A 40 -1.70 15.69 -13.79
CA PHE A 40 -3.10 15.34 -13.55
C PHE A 40 -3.50 15.71 -12.12
N THR A 41 -4.79 15.97 -11.94
CA THR A 41 -5.40 16.09 -10.63
C THR A 41 -5.37 14.76 -9.87
N VAL A 42 -5.59 14.82 -8.57
CA VAL A 42 -5.76 13.63 -7.72
C VAL A 42 -6.90 12.75 -8.24
N ALA A 43 -8.04 13.34 -8.61
CA ALA A 43 -9.17 12.59 -9.16
C ALA A 43 -8.81 11.84 -10.45
N GLU A 44 -8.15 12.52 -11.40
CA GLU A 44 -7.72 11.92 -12.66
C GLU A 44 -6.72 10.77 -12.44
N ASN A 45 -5.76 10.95 -11.51
CA ASN A 45 -4.79 9.92 -11.16
C ASN A 45 -5.42 8.67 -10.54
N ILE A 46 -6.42 8.86 -9.68
CA ILE A 46 -7.09 7.76 -8.97
C ILE A 46 -7.94 6.93 -9.93
N ILE A 47 -8.66 7.57 -10.85
CA ILE A 47 -9.53 6.84 -11.79
C ILE A 47 -8.79 6.23 -12.97
N LEU A 48 -7.54 6.60 -13.21
CA LEU A 48 -6.75 6.09 -14.33
C LEU A 48 -6.62 4.56 -14.23
N GLY A 49 -7.12 3.81 -15.23
CA GLY A 49 -7.17 2.34 -15.22
C GLY A 49 -8.27 1.72 -14.35
N ALA A 50 -9.18 2.55 -13.83
CA ALA A 50 -10.41 2.15 -13.15
C ALA A 50 -11.51 3.19 -13.48
N GLU A 51 -11.66 3.45 -14.78
CA GLU A 51 -12.42 4.56 -15.31
C GLU A 51 -13.87 4.51 -14.80
N THR A 52 -14.26 5.57 -14.10
CA THR A 52 -15.66 5.78 -13.73
C THR A 52 -16.34 6.46 -14.90
N VAL A 53 -17.21 5.74 -15.60
CA VAL A 53 -17.83 6.21 -16.84
C VAL A 53 -19.31 6.47 -16.68
N LYS A 54 -19.80 7.52 -17.36
CA LYS A 54 -21.22 7.79 -17.59
C LYS A 54 -21.45 7.85 -19.09
N GLY A 55 -21.83 6.71 -19.67
CA GLY A 55 -21.85 6.55 -21.12
C GLY A 55 -20.43 6.53 -21.71
N PRO A 56 -20.14 7.26 -22.80
CA PRO A 56 -18.80 7.27 -23.40
C PRO A 56 -17.81 8.23 -22.70
N PHE A 57 -18.24 8.95 -21.67
CA PHE A 57 -17.43 9.97 -21.00
C PHE A 57 -17.06 9.56 -19.56
N LEU A 58 -15.92 10.07 -19.08
CA LEU A 58 -15.53 9.96 -17.68
C LEU A 58 -16.44 10.80 -16.79
N ASP A 59 -16.92 10.22 -15.69
CA ASP A 59 -17.67 10.94 -14.66
C ASP A 59 -16.75 11.27 -13.47
N LEU A 60 -16.04 12.39 -13.61
CA LEU A 60 -15.17 12.91 -12.56
C LEU A 60 -15.94 13.36 -11.31
N ASN A 61 -17.24 13.66 -11.42
CA ASN A 61 -18.03 14.11 -10.27
C ASN A 61 -18.31 12.96 -9.30
N ILE A 62 -18.71 11.80 -9.84
CA ILE A 62 -18.85 10.57 -9.04
C ILE A 62 -17.51 10.18 -8.44
N ALA A 63 -16.42 10.25 -9.23
CA ALA A 63 -15.09 9.94 -8.73
C ALA A 63 -14.69 10.84 -7.54
N ARG A 64 -14.87 12.16 -7.66
CA ARG A 64 -14.61 13.12 -6.58
C ARG A 64 -15.39 12.80 -5.32
N GLN A 65 -16.68 12.49 -5.45
CA GLN A 65 -17.54 12.15 -4.30
C GLN A 65 -16.99 10.91 -3.58
N ARG A 66 -16.71 9.84 -4.34
CA ARG A 66 -16.17 8.60 -3.79
C ARG A 66 -14.78 8.77 -3.19
N ILE A 67 -13.93 9.60 -3.78
CA ILE A 67 -12.61 9.94 -3.20
C ILE A 67 -12.79 10.64 -1.86
N ARG A 68 -13.68 11.64 -1.76
CA ARG A 68 -13.96 12.34 -0.49
C ARG A 68 -14.55 11.43 0.58
N GLU A 69 -15.36 10.45 0.18
CA GLU A 69 -15.87 9.41 1.08
C GLU A 69 -14.75 8.52 1.61
N LEU A 70 -13.88 8.00 0.74
CA LEU A 70 -12.73 7.20 1.13
C LEU A 70 -11.75 7.99 2.01
N SER A 71 -11.44 9.24 1.65
CA SER A 71 -10.60 10.13 2.45
C SER A 71 -11.13 10.26 3.87
N ARG A 72 -12.43 10.54 4.04
CA ARG A 72 -13.06 10.65 5.37
C ARG A 72 -13.11 9.32 6.11
N GLN A 73 -13.39 8.23 5.40
CA GLN A 73 -13.50 6.90 6.00
C GLN A 73 -12.16 6.42 6.59
N TYR A 74 -11.05 6.72 5.91
CA TYR A 74 -9.72 6.20 6.25
C TYR A 74 -8.76 7.27 6.79
N ASN A 75 -9.25 8.49 7.02
CA ASN A 75 -8.43 9.64 7.45
C ASN A 75 -7.26 9.92 6.48
N LEU A 76 -7.55 9.84 5.19
CA LEU A 76 -6.64 10.04 4.07
C LEU A 76 -6.97 11.36 3.37
N ASP A 77 -6.95 12.47 4.10
CA ASP A 77 -7.37 13.76 3.54
C ASP A 77 -6.48 14.17 2.37
N VAL A 78 -7.10 14.26 1.19
CA VAL A 78 -6.52 14.76 -0.06
C VAL A 78 -7.60 15.56 -0.80
N ASP A 79 -7.18 16.63 -1.47
CA ASP A 79 -8.06 17.39 -2.34
C ASP A 79 -8.12 16.71 -3.72
N PRO A 80 -9.29 16.19 -4.15
CA PRO A 80 -9.42 15.54 -5.45
C PRO A 80 -9.15 16.48 -6.64
N ASP A 81 -9.24 17.80 -6.45
CA ASP A 81 -9.07 18.80 -7.49
C ASP A 81 -7.64 19.38 -7.56
N ALA A 82 -6.79 19.06 -6.59
CA ALA A 82 -5.38 19.48 -6.58
C ALA A 82 -4.57 18.70 -7.63
N TYR A 83 -3.60 19.36 -8.27
CA TYR A 83 -2.62 18.69 -9.13
C TYR A 83 -1.59 17.93 -8.30
N VAL A 84 -1.22 16.72 -8.76
CA VAL A 84 -0.25 15.88 -8.04
C VAL A 84 1.11 16.55 -7.86
N LYS A 85 1.57 17.31 -8.86
CA LYS A 85 2.85 18.05 -8.78
C LYS A 85 2.92 19.06 -7.62
N ASP A 86 1.77 19.51 -7.12
CA ASP A 86 1.67 20.52 -6.06
C ASP A 86 1.53 19.87 -4.67
N LEU A 87 1.46 18.54 -4.60
CA LEU A 87 1.31 17.77 -3.36
C LEU A 87 2.67 17.49 -2.70
N SER A 88 2.68 17.51 -1.36
CA SER A 88 3.81 16.97 -0.59
C SER A 88 3.98 15.46 -0.83
N VAL A 89 5.16 14.94 -0.49
CA VAL A 89 5.44 13.50 -0.58
C VAL A 89 4.45 12.67 0.26
N GLY A 90 4.16 13.09 1.50
CA GLY A 90 3.13 12.44 2.32
C GLY A 90 1.74 12.48 1.70
N GLN A 91 1.37 13.58 1.04
CA GLN A 91 0.09 13.68 0.32
C GLN A 91 0.05 12.73 -0.89
N GLN A 92 1.13 12.64 -1.67
CA GLN A 92 1.25 11.69 -2.78
C GLN A 92 1.12 10.24 -2.30
N GLN A 93 1.70 9.91 -1.15
CA GLN A 93 1.53 8.60 -0.52
C GLN A 93 0.07 8.30 -0.18
N ARG A 94 -0.66 9.28 0.37
CA ARG A 94 -2.10 9.14 0.66
C ARG A 94 -2.91 8.93 -0.63
N VAL A 95 -2.56 9.61 -1.71
CA VAL A 95 -3.20 9.45 -3.03
C VAL A 95 -3.01 8.02 -3.56
N GLU A 96 -1.81 7.44 -3.45
CA GLU A 96 -1.58 6.04 -3.86
C GLU A 96 -2.41 5.04 -3.05
N ILE A 97 -2.51 5.25 -1.73
CA ILE A 97 -3.35 4.41 -0.87
C ILE A 97 -4.82 4.54 -1.29
N ILE A 98 -5.33 5.77 -1.50
CA ILE A 98 -6.70 5.96 -1.96
C ILE A 98 -6.92 5.32 -3.32
N LYS A 99 -5.96 5.43 -4.25
CA LYS A 99 -6.04 4.80 -5.57
C LYS A 99 -6.22 3.29 -5.48
N ALA A 100 -5.51 2.63 -4.57
CA ALA A 100 -5.71 1.20 -4.29
C ALA A 100 -7.11 0.92 -3.71
N LEU A 101 -7.54 1.70 -2.71
CA LEU A 101 -8.85 1.54 -2.06
C LEU A 101 -10.03 1.84 -3.01
N TYR A 102 -9.89 2.80 -3.91
CA TYR A 102 -10.88 3.14 -4.93
C TYR A 102 -11.19 1.94 -5.83
N ARG A 103 -10.20 1.07 -6.04
CA ARG A 103 -10.31 -0.17 -6.79
C ARG A 103 -10.76 -1.37 -5.94
N ASN A 104 -11.27 -1.11 -4.73
CA ASN A 104 -11.75 -2.10 -3.77
C ASN A 104 -10.65 -3.05 -3.28
N ALA A 105 -9.43 -2.55 -3.07
CA ALA A 105 -8.38 -3.36 -2.47
C ALA A 105 -8.69 -3.68 -0.99
N ASP A 106 -8.73 -4.96 -0.65
CA ASP A 106 -8.82 -5.49 0.72
C ASP A 106 -7.48 -6.10 1.19
N ILE A 107 -6.53 -6.29 0.26
CA ILE A 107 -5.14 -6.67 0.51
C ILE A 107 -4.23 -5.57 -0.04
N LEU A 108 -3.50 -4.88 0.83
CA LEU A 108 -2.56 -3.82 0.46
C LEU A 108 -1.12 -4.29 0.62
N ILE A 109 -0.31 -4.10 -0.41
CA ILE A 109 1.13 -4.29 -0.38
C ILE A 109 1.77 -2.90 -0.41
N LEU A 110 2.50 -2.55 0.64
CA LEU A 110 3.21 -1.28 0.76
C LEU A 110 4.71 -1.55 0.67
N ASP A 111 5.32 -1.10 -0.42
CA ASP A 111 6.73 -1.35 -0.73
C ASP A 111 7.60 -0.14 -0.37
N GLU A 112 8.38 -0.25 0.72
CA GLU A 112 9.17 0.85 1.32
C GLU A 112 8.42 2.19 1.44
N PRO A 113 7.20 2.22 2.00
CA PRO A 113 6.29 3.37 1.91
C PRO A 113 6.74 4.60 2.71
N THR A 114 7.82 4.49 3.49
CA THR A 114 8.38 5.54 4.36
C THR A 114 9.71 6.08 3.86
N ALA A 115 10.22 5.59 2.71
CA ALA A 115 11.57 5.89 2.24
C ALA A 115 11.86 7.38 2.10
N VAL A 116 10.84 8.15 1.72
CA VAL A 116 10.91 9.59 1.44
C VAL A 116 10.06 10.43 2.40
N LEU A 117 9.51 9.82 3.45
CA LEU A 117 8.67 10.50 4.43
C LEU A 117 9.48 11.03 5.61
N THR A 118 9.04 12.16 6.17
CA THR A 118 9.50 12.63 7.48
C THR A 118 9.05 11.68 8.61
N PRO A 119 9.66 11.76 9.81
CA PRO A 119 9.22 10.96 10.95
C PRO A 119 7.73 11.17 11.31
N GLN A 120 7.26 12.41 11.26
CA GLN A 120 5.86 12.74 11.54
C GLN A 120 4.91 12.13 10.50
N GLU A 121 5.23 12.26 9.20
CA GLU A 121 4.42 11.64 8.12
C GLU A 121 4.44 10.11 8.22
N THR A 122 5.52 9.51 8.73
CA THR A 122 5.60 8.07 8.98
C THR A 122 4.65 7.64 10.10
N GLU A 123 4.57 8.40 11.20
CA GLU A 123 3.62 8.13 12.28
C GLU A 123 2.17 8.26 11.80
N GLU A 124 1.88 9.26 10.97
CA GLU A 124 0.57 9.43 10.33
C GLU A 124 0.22 8.26 9.42
N LEU A 125 1.17 7.79 8.60
CA LEU A 125 1.00 6.60 7.77
C LEU A 125 0.70 5.36 8.63
N PHE A 126 1.37 5.18 9.77
CA PHE A 126 1.09 4.07 10.67
C PHE A 126 -0.31 4.14 11.28
N ALA A 127 -0.80 5.35 11.60
CA ALA A 127 -2.18 5.53 12.05
C ALA A 127 -3.20 5.13 10.97
N ILE A 128 -2.93 5.50 9.71
CA ILE A 128 -3.73 5.09 8.55
C ILE A 128 -3.74 3.56 8.40
N ILE A 129 -2.56 2.93 8.43
CA ILE A 129 -2.44 1.46 8.30
C ILE A 129 -3.22 0.75 9.40
N ARG A 130 -3.12 1.21 10.65
CA ARG A 130 -3.92 0.67 11.77
C ARG A 130 -5.43 0.84 11.56
N SER A 131 -5.86 1.97 11.02
CA SER A 131 -7.28 2.20 10.68
C SER A 131 -7.77 1.24 9.58
N LEU A 132 -6.93 0.98 8.58
CA LEU A 132 -7.21 0.03 7.51
C LEU A 132 -7.35 -1.40 8.04
N THR A 133 -6.39 -1.86 8.85
CA THR A 133 -6.41 -3.22 9.41
C THR A 133 -7.56 -3.41 10.40
N ALA A 134 -7.89 -2.41 11.22
CA ALA A 134 -9.05 -2.43 12.10
C ALA A 134 -10.39 -2.59 11.36
N ARG A 135 -10.44 -2.26 10.06
CA ARG A 135 -11.60 -2.42 9.19
C ARG A 135 -11.57 -3.69 8.34
N GLY A 136 -10.60 -4.58 8.57
CA GLY A 136 -10.49 -5.89 7.94
C GLY A 136 -9.56 -5.96 6.74
N ALA A 137 -8.85 -4.88 6.39
CA ALA A 137 -7.85 -4.95 5.34
C ALA A 137 -6.61 -5.73 5.81
N SER A 138 -6.04 -6.56 4.93
CA SER A 138 -4.74 -7.19 5.15
C SER A 138 -3.64 -6.30 4.59
N VAL A 139 -2.57 -6.06 5.35
CA VAL A 139 -1.45 -5.21 4.91
C VAL A 139 -0.14 -6.00 4.94
N ILE A 140 0.57 -6.03 3.82
CA ILE A 140 1.95 -6.48 3.72
C ILE A 140 2.82 -5.23 3.66
N PHE A 141 3.61 -5.00 4.71
CA PHE A 141 4.51 -3.86 4.82
C PHE A 141 5.95 -4.30 4.60
N ILE A 142 6.59 -3.79 3.56
CA ILE A 142 7.99 -4.11 3.21
C ILE A 142 8.86 -2.93 3.61
N SER A 143 9.86 -3.17 4.46
CA SER A 143 10.81 -2.13 4.90
C SER A 143 12.10 -2.77 5.39
N HIS A 144 13.21 -2.05 5.20
CA HIS A 144 14.50 -2.35 5.82
C HIS A 144 14.75 -1.57 7.12
N LYS A 145 13.82 -0.68 7.51
CA LYS A 145 13.91 0.12 8.74
C LYS A 145 13.28 -0.65 9.90
N LEU A 146 14.13 -1.21 10.75
CA LEU A 146 13.71 -2.17 11.78
C LEU A 146 12.76 -1.60 12.83
N LYS A 147 12.94 -0.33 13.22
CA LYS A 147 12.03 0.35 14.15
C LYS A 147 10.61 0.45 13.61
N GLU A 148 10.47 0.67 12.31
CA GLU A 148 9.18 0.75 11.64
C GLU A 148 8.48 -0.61 11.65
N VAL A 149 9.22 -1.67 11.27
CA VAL A 149 8.73 -3.05 11.28
C VAL A 149 8.23 -3.45 12.66
N LEU A 150 9.01 -3.16 13.71
CA LEU A 150 8.63 -3.45 15.10
C LEU A 150 7.40 -2.65 15.57
N ALA A 151 7.18 -1.45 15.03
CA ALA A 151 6.10 -0.58 15.47
C ALA A 151 4.73 -0.90 14.82
N ILE A 152 4.73 -1.52 13.63
CA ILE A 152 3.51 -1.68 12.82
C ILE A 152 3.09 -3.14 12.58
N ALA A 153 4.02 -4.09 12.60
CA ALA A 153 3.74 -5.45 12.19
C ALA A 153 3.04 -6.26 13.30
N ASP A 154 2.12 -7.16 12.92
CA ASP A 154 1.67 -8.24 13.81
C ASP A 154 2.59 -9.46 13.72
N ARG A 155 3.16 -9.68 12.53
CA ARG A 155 4.06 -10.80 12.18
C ARG A 155 5.17 -10.31 11.26
N ILE A 156 6.38 -10.78 11.47
CA ILE A 156 7.59 -10.35 10.75
C ILE A 156 8.22 -11.56 10.06
N ILE A 157 8.43 -11.44 8.75
CA ILE A 157 9.15 -12.42 7.93
C ILE A 157 10.44 -11.78 7.45
N VAL A 158 11.58 -12.43 7.72
CA VAL A 158 12.89 -11.95 7.27
C VAL A 158 13.31 -12.70 6.01
N LEU A 159 13.52 -11.95 4.94
CA LEU A 159 14.03 -12.47 3.67
C LEU A 159 15.50 -12.11 3.50
N ARG A 160 16.30 -13.09 3.07
CA ARG A 160 17.72 -12.87 2.70
C ARG A 160 18.07 -13.71 1.48
N ARG A 161 18.63 -13.07 0.45
CA ARG A 161 18.99 -13.72 -0.83
C ARG A 161 17.84 -14.54 -1.42
N GLY A 162 16.62 -13.99 -1.39
CA GLY A 162 15.42 -14.62 -1.95
C GLY A 162 14.87 -15.80 -1.13
N ARG A 163 15.35 -16.03 0.10
CA ARG A 163 14.86 -17.10 0.98
C ARG A 163 14.38 -16.55 2.31
N VAL A 164 13.33 -17.15 2.86
CA VAL A 164 12.92 -16.91 4.25
C VAL A 164 14.00 -17.46 5.17
N VAL A 165 14.56 -16.60 6.02
CA VAL A 165 15.60 -16.98 6.99
C VAL A 165 15.12 -16.93 8.43
N GLY A 166 13.94 -16.35 8.67
CA GLY A 166 13.32 -16.31 9.99
C GLY A 166 11.91 -15.74 9.94
N GLU A 167 11.14 -16.11 10.96
CA GLU A 167 9.81 -15.61 11.27
C GLU A 167 9.77 -15.27 12.76
N THR A 168 9.17 -14.13 13.10
CA THR A 168 9.08 -13.66 14.49
C THR A 168 7.93 -12.66 14.65
N THR A 169 7.76 -12.14 15.87
CA THR A 169 6.78 -11.10 16.21
C THR A 169 7.50 -9.91 16.86
N PRO A 170 6.91 -8.70 16.85
CA PRO A 170 7.52 -7.57 17.55
C PRO A 170 7.65 -7.75 19.07
N ARG A 171 6.90 -8.69 19.66
CA ARG A 171 7.00 -9.02 21.09
C ARG A 171 8.25 -9.84 21.43
N GLU A 172 8.72 -10.63 20.48
CA GLU A 172 9.85 -11.56 20.65
C GLU A 172 11.14 -11.01 20.05
N ALA A 173 11.03 -10.09 19.09
CA ALA A 173 12.15 -9.52 18.37
C ALA A 173 12.61 -8.19 18.96
N THR A 174 13.91 -7.96 18.85
CA THR A 174 14.56 -6.67 19.02
C THR A 174 15.14 -6.19 17.69
N GLU A 175 15.41 -4.89 17.57
CA GLU A 175 16.11 -4.31 16.42
C GLU A 175 17.43 -5.06 16.13
N ARG A 176 18.19 -5.38 17.19
CA ARG A 176 19.41 -6.17 17.07
C ARG A 176 19.15 -7.57 16.50
N SER A 177 18.19 -8.31 17.04
CA SER A 177 17.90 -9.68 16.57
C SER A 177 17.43 -9.71 15.11
N LEU A 178 16.66 -8.71 14.67
CA LEU A 178 16.23 -8.58 13.28
C LEU A 178 17.42 -8.27 12.37
N ALA A 179 18.31 -7.35 12.78
CA ALA A 179 19.53 -7.04 12.05
C ALA A 179 20.43 -8.27 11.90
N GLU A 180 20.61 -9.06 12.96
CA GLU A 180 21.37 -10.31 12.94
C GLU A 180 20.78 -11.33 11.95
N MET A 181 19.45 -11.46 11.87
CA MET A 181 18.80 -12.32 10.88
C MET A 181 19.01 -11.83 9.45
N MET A 182 18.93 -10.52 9.21
CA MET A 182 19.08 -9.92 7.87
C MET A 182 20.52 -10.03 7.32
N VAL A 183 21.52 -9.74 8.14
CA VAL A 183 22.94 -9.77 7.74
C VAL A 183 23.48 -11.20 7.76
N GLY A 184 22.95 -12.04 8.65
CA GLY A 184 23.51 -13.35 8.98
C GLY A 184 24.55 -13.25 10.08
N ARG A 185 24.57 -14.25 10.96
CA ARG A 185 25.69 -14.42 11.90
C ARG A 185 26.97 -14.69 11.11
N SER A 186 27.99 -13.89 11.36
CA SER A 186 29.39 -14.28 11.16
C SER A 186 29.76 -15.40 12.11
#